data_AF-A0A9P6SE23-F1
#
_entry.id   AF-A0A9P6SE23-F1
#
_cell.length_a   1.000
_cell.length_b   1.000
_cell.length_c   1.000
_cell.angle_alpha   90.00
_cell.angle_beta   90.00
_cell.angle_gamma   90.00
#
_symmetry.space_group_name_H-M   'P 1'
#
loop_
_entity.id
_entity.type
_entity.pdbx_description
1 polymer ?
#
loop_
_entity_poly.entity_id
_entity_poly.type
_entity_poly.pdbx_seq_one_letter_code
_entity_poly.pdbx_strand_id
1 'polypeptide(L)'
;MSWSAFKYLRKGTTSATDSNLRRLGWGEEAAEAMCNDIRDFPVPGGDGTLTLADLIDATPKNQMTKVMLEEKIFDTWFHGRSVLMGDACHKVHPAGGQGALLGFHDAIALANWINVLPVSPTIQELDVVFTEYKAERHPYATAAFEHARNMSNLSDKDLKATISRFVIKHIPDWLWRLSLAKMSANRPQVSFLPLVEDIGTVKSAYQASLDNTQKILRAKEEAKTAKPTTALAPIAV
;
A
#
# COMPACT_ATOMS: atom_id res chain seq x y z
N MET A 1 -19.57 11.03 7.29
CA MET A 1 -18.82 11.74 6.22
C MET A 1 -17.44 12.04 6.78
N SER A 2 -16.37 11.77 6.04
CA SER A 2 -15.00 12.10 6.45
C SER A 2 -14.47 13.25 5.60
N TRP A 3 -13.58 14.07 6.18
CA TRP A 3 -12.92 15.16 5.49
C TRP A 3 -11.42 15.14 5.81
N SER A 4 -10.62 15.74 4.95
CA SER A 4 -9.16 15.81 5.12
C SER A 4 -8.62 17.09 4.50
N ALA A 5 -7.65 17.72 5.16
CA ALA A 5 -6.94 18.87 4.64
C ALA A 5 -5.43 18.60 4.62
N PHE A 6 -4.76 18.98 3.53
CA PHE A 6 -3.33 18.76 3.34
C PHE A 6 -2.62 20.12 3.25
N LYS A 7 -1.66 20.36 4.14
CA LYS A 7 -0.74 21.51 4.05
C LYS A 7 0.58 21.01 3.47
N TYR A 8 0.84 21.36 2.20
CA TYR A 8 2.13 21.08 1.56
C TYR A 8 3.20 22.03 2.10
N LEU A 9 4.31 21.47 2.57
CA LEU A 9 5.45 22.23 3.05
C LEU A 9 6.39 22.55 1.89
N ARG A 10 7.02 23.73 1.92
CA ARG A 10 8.02 24.09 0.91
C ARG A 10 9.30 23.31 1.16
N LYS A 11 10.03 23.02 0.09
CA LYS A 11 11.36 22.42 0.19
C LYS A 11 12.27 23.33 1.02
N GLY A 12 12.87 22.80 2.09
CA GLY A 12 13.72 23.55 3.02
C GLY A 12 12.99 24.12 4.25
N THR A 13 11.68 23.89 4.40
CA THR A 13 11.01 24.15 5.68
C THR A 13 11.57 23.21 6.75
N THR A 14 11.97 23.79 7.88
CA THR A 14 12.56 23.10 9.03
C THR A 14 11.77 23.44 10.29
N SER A 15 11.97 22.67 11.36
CA SER A 15 11.40 22.98 12.68
C SER A 15 11.86 24.32 13.27
N ALA A 16 12.90 24.95 12.70
CA ALA A 16 13.31 26.30 13.03
C ALA A 16 12.48 27.39 12.31
N THR A 17 11.85 27.06 11.18
CA THR A 17 11.13 28.00 10.31
C THR A 17 9.61 27.80 10.32
N ASP A 18 9.11 26.63 10.71
CA ASP A 18 7.69 26.41 11.01
C ASP A 18 7.54 25.74 12.39
N SER A 19 6.98 26.48 13.35
CA SER A 19 6.76 25.99 14.71
C SER A 19 5.76 24.82 14.76
N ASN A 20 4.96 24.63 13.71
CA ASN A 20 4.07 23.47 13.57
C ASN A 20 4.81 22.15 13.30
N LEU A 21 6.09 22.19 12.90
CA LEU A 21 6.94 21.00 12.72
C LEU A 21 7.51 20.50 14.05
N ARG A 22 7.60 21.33 15.09
CA ARG A 22 8.11 20.94 16.42
C ARG A 22 7.09 20.14 17.24
N ARG A 23 5.80 20.29 16.94
CA ARG A 23 4.74 19.52 17.58
C ARG A 23 4.59 18.21 16.82
N LEU A 24 5.19 17.15 17.33
CA LEU A 24 4.92 15.78 16.88
C LEU A 24 3.39 15.61 16.81
N GLY A 25 2.87 15.23 15.64
CA GLY A 25 1.44 15.34 15.27
C GLY A 25 0.44 14.50 16.09
N TRP A 26 0.84 13.97 17.23
CA TRP A 26 0.01 13.13 18.07
C TRP A 26 -0.49 13.94 19.26
N GLY A 27 -1.50 14.79 19.05
CA GLY A 27 -2.16 15.57 20.10
C GLY A 27 -3.29 16.45 19.59
N GLU A 28 -4.35 16.61 20.39
CA GLU A 28 -5.55 17.38 20.05
C GLU A 28 -5.22 18.85 19.73
N GLU A 29 -4.29 19.46 20.47
CA GLU A 29 -3.86 20.85 20.27
C GLU A 29 -3.28 21.12 18.87
N ALA A 30 -2.54 20.16 18.31
CA ALA A 30 -1.92 20.30 17.00
C ALA A 30 -2.96 20.22 15.87
N ALA A 31 -3.99 19.39 16.05
CA ALA A 31 -5.12 19.30 15.14
C ALA A 31 -5.98 20.58 15.20
N GLU A 32 -6.28 21.08 16.40
CA GLU A 32 -7.08 22.30 16.60
C GLU A 32 -6.43 23.53 15.96
N ALA A 33 -5.11 23.71 16.13
CA ALA A 33 -4.39 24.80 15.48
C ALA A 33 -4.50 24.77 13.94
N MET A 34 -4.32 23.61 13.33
CA MET A 34 -4.45 23.46 11.87
C MET A 34 -5.90 23.62 11.41
N CYS A 35 -6.88 23.18 12.20
CA CYS A 35 -8.29 23.40 11.91
C CYS A 35 -8.62 24.89 11.89
N ASN A 36 -8.11 25.67 12.85
CA ASN A 36 -8.31 27.11 12.92
C ASN A 36 -7.75 27.84 11.68
N ASP A 37 -6.62 27.39 11.13
CA ASP A 37 -6.02 27.97 9.92
C ASP A 37 -6.87 27.78 8.65
N ILE A 38 -7.80 26.82 8.64
CA ILE A 38 -8.55 26.41 7.44
C ILE A 38 -10.07 26.63 7.54
N ARG A 39 -10.58 27.16 8.65
CA ARG A 39 -12.04 27.26 8.89
C ARG A 39 -12.78 28.00 7.77
N ASP A 40 -12.20 29.08 7.27
CA ASP A 40 -12.83 29.97 6.28
C ASP A 40 -12.80 29.40 4.85
N PHE A 41 -12.20 28.23 4.63
CA PHE A 41 -12.14 27.64 3.29
C PHE A 41 -13.54 27.18 2.86
N PRO A 42 -14.01 27.59 1.66
CA PRO A 42 -15.33 27.19 1.17
C PRO A 42 -15.36 25.71 0.81
N VAL A 43 -16.47 25.04 1.13
CA VAL A 43 -16.72 23.65 0.70
C VAL A 43 -17.45 23.68 -0.64
N PRO A 44 -16.93 23.04 -1.70
CA PRO A 44 -17.62 22.99 -2.99
C PRO A 44 -18.96 22.24 -2.90
N GLY A 45 -20.05 22.89 -3.31
CA GLY A 45 -21.42 22.34 -3.29
C GLY A 45 -22.39 23.21 -2.48
N GLY A 46 -23.70 22.95 -2.59
CA GLY A 46 -24.73 23.68 -1.85
C GLY A 46 -25.01 25.10 -2.36
N ASP A 47 -25.47 25.97 -1.46
CA ASP A 47 -25.82 27.39 -1.73
C ASP A 47 -24.62 28.35 -1.64
N GLY A 48 -23.40 27.81 -1.48
CA GLY A 48 -22.16 28.58 -1.39
C GLY A 48 -21.89 29.20 -0.01
N THR A 49 -22.70 28.90 1.00
CA THR A 49 -22.50 29.40 2.38
C THR A 49 -21.66 28.46 3.25
N LEU A 50 -21.51 27.19 2.84
CA LEU A 50 -20.81 26.17 3.61
C LEU A 50 -19.29 26.35 3.57
N THR A 51 -18.67 26.20 4.74
CA THR A 51 -17.24 26.31 4.95
C THR A 51 -16.68 25.08 5.66
N LEU A 52 -15.35 24.95 5.72
CA LEU A 52 -14.72 23.91 6.52
C LEU A 52 -15.04 24.05 8.02
N ALA A 53 -15.39 25.24 8.49
CA ALA A 53 -15.87 25.46 9.86
C ALA A 53 -17.06 24.56 10.21
N ASP A 54 -18.03 24.44 9.31
CA ASP A 54 -19.23 23.63 9.51
C ASP A 54 -18.88 22.14 9.69
N LEU A 55 -17.92 21.64 8.91
CA LEU A 55 -17.43 20.27 9.00
C LEU A 55 -16.60 20.04 10.27
N ILE A 56 -15.75 21.00 10.64
CA ILE A 56 -14.92 20.94 11.85
C ILE A 56 -15.82 20.91 13.10
N ASP A 57 -16.80 21.80 13.19
CA ASP A 57 -17.68 21.92 14.36
C ASP A 57 -18.61 20.72 14.53
N ALA A 58 -18.98 20.07 13.42
CA ALA A 58 -19.72 18.80 13.43
C ALA A 58 -18.87 17.57 13.77
N THR A 59 -17.53 17.70 13.83
CA THR A 59 -16.62 16.57 14.08
C THR A 59 -16.19 16.53 15.55
N PRO A 60 -16.41 15.41 16.27
CA PRO A 60 -15.91 15.26 17.64
C PRO A 60 -14.39 15.49 17.71
N LYS A 61 -13.91 16.30 18.67
CA LYS A 61 -12.49 16.66 18.78
C LYS A 61 -11.55 15.46 18.87
N ASN A 62 -11.98 14.41 19.57
CA ASN A 62 -11.23 13.15 19.71
C ASN A 62 -11.18 12.30 18.43
N GLN A 63 -11.86 12.70 17.36
CA GLN A 63 -11.83 12.06 16.04
C GLN A 63 -11.04 12.88 15.00
N MET A 64 -10.46 14.02 15.40
CA MET A 64 -9.59 14.81 14.55
C MET A 64 -8.13 14.51 14.87
N THR A 65 -7.32 14.25 13.83
CA THR A 65 -5.90 13.96 14.01
C THR A 65 -5.10 14.64 12.92
N LYS A 66 -3.99 15.28 13.32
CA LYS A 66 -3.04 15.90 12.40
C LYS A 66 -1.79 15.04 12.31
N VAL A 67 -1.61 14.34 11.20
CA VAL A 67 -0.39 13.53 11.01
C VAL A 67 0.59 14.26 10.12
N MET A 68 1.87 14.28 10.51
CA MET A 68 2.93 14.65 9.58
C MET A 68 3.24 13.46 8.69
N LEU A 69 2.89 13.57 7.42
CA LEU A 69 3.09 12.53 6.43
C LEU A 69 4.52 12.58 5.90
N GLU A 70 5.22 11.48 6.09
CA GLU A 70 6.52 11.24 5.48
C GLU A 70 6.33 10.31 4.29
N GLU A 71 7.11 10.52 3.24
CA GLU A 71 7.06 9.73 2.02
C GLU A 71 8.42 9.08 1.80
N LYS A 72 8.46 7.76 1.74
CA LYS A 72 9.72 7.03 1.53
C LYS A 72 9.49 5.62 1.00
N ILE A 73 10.29 5.25 0.01
CA ILE A 73 10.55 3.84 -0.34
C ILE A 73 11.93 3.48 0.23
N PHE A 74 12.00 2.39 0.98
CA PHE A 74 13.24 1.87 1.55
C PHE A 74 13.85 0.82 0.64
N ASP A 75 15.18 0.81 0.52
CA ASP A 75 15.88 -0.16 -0.31
C ASP A 75 16.10 -1.50 0.42
N THR A 76 16.13 -1.51 1.75
CA THR A 76 16.38 -2.73 2.55
C THR A 76 15.07 -3.21 3.17
N TRP A 77 14.61 -4.39 2.76
CA TRP A 77 13.32 -4.95 3.21
C TRP A 77 13.51 -6.16 4.14
N PHE A 78 14.72 -6.71 4.25
CA PHE A 78 14.99 -7.86 5.08
C PHE A 78 16.47 -7.92 5.45
N HIS A 79 16.77 -8.65 6.51
CA HIS A 79 18.12 -9.02 6.92
C HIS A 79 18.07 -10.25 7.83
N GLY A 80 18.77 -11.32 7.43
CA GLY A 80 18.82 -12.57 8.20
C GLY A 80 17.42 -13.16 8.38
N ARG A 81 16.94 -13.20 9.64
CA ARG A 81 15.61 -13.74 9.98
C ARG A 81 14.51 -12.67 10.07
N SER A 82 14.83 -11.42 9.77
CA SER A 82 13.89 -10.30 9.85
C SER A 82 13.48 -9.86 8.46
N VAL A 83 12.17 -9.62 8.26
CA VAL A 83 11.59 -9.12 7.01
C VAL A 83 10.56 -8.03 7.35
N LEU A 84 10.46 -7.03 6.49
CA LEU A 84 9.62 -5.85 6.62
C LEU A 84 8.52 -5.86 5.54
N MET A 85 7.41 -5.20 5.85
CA MET A 85 6.27 -5.04 4.93
C MET A 85 5.48 -3.77 5.27
N GLY A 86 4.61 -3.33 4.35
CA GLY A 86 3.77 -2.14 4.55
C GLY A 86 4.59 -0.87 4.76
N ASP A 87 4.13 0.01 5.66
CA ASP A 87 4.77 1.31 5.95
C ASP A 87 6.24 1.21 6.40
N ALA A 88 6.69 0.05 6.89
CA ALA A 88 8.10 -0.19 7.21
C ALA A 88 8.99 -0.30 5.96
N CYS A 89 8.41 -0.61 4.80
CA CYS A 89 9.08 -0.73 3.50
C CYS A 89 8.75 0.44 2.56
N HIS A 90 7.51 0.91 2.61
CA HIS A 90 7.00 1.93 1.70
C HIS A 90 5.92 2.78 2.36
N LYS A 91 6.23 4.06 2.54
CA LYS A 91 5.29 5.07 3.01
C LYS A 91 4.94 5.95 1.82
N VAL A 92 3.68 5.88 1.38
CA VAL A 92 3.17 6.58 0.20
C VAL A 92 2.22 7.71 0.59
N HIS A 93 2.17 8.77 -0.22
CA HIS A 93 1.24 9.88 0.03
C HIS A 93 -0.24 9.39 0.00
N PRO A 94 -1.09 9.76 0.97
CA PRO A 94 -2.48 9.29 1.03
C PRO A 94 -3.34 9.64 -0.19
N ALA A 95 -3.01 10.72 -0.91
CA ALA A 95 -3.69 11.09 -2.16
C ALA A 95 -3.67 9.98 -3.23
N GLY A 96 -2.72 9.04 -3.17
CA GLY A 96 -2.72 7.88 -4.07
C GLY A 96 -3.72 6.78 -3.68
N GLY A 97 -4.25 6.80 -2.46
CA GLY A 97 -5.27 5.85 -1.98
C GLY A 97 -4.84 4.39 -1.89
N GLN A 98 -3.54 4.08 -2.03
CA GLN A 98 -3.05 2.70 -2.20
C GLN A 98 -2.27 2.16 -0.99
N GLY A 99 -1.94 2.98 0.02
CA GLY A 99 -1.05 2.58 1.12
C GLY A 99 -1.48 1.29 1.83
N ALA A 100 -2.71 1.24 2.33
CA ALA A 100 -3.23 0.05 3.02
C ALA A 100 -3.26 -1.20 2.11
N LEU A 101 -3.66 -1.02 0.84
CA LEU A 101 -3.73 -2.12 -0.13
C LEU A 101 -2.35 -2.73 -0.40
N LEU A 102 -1.31 -1.90 -0.52
CA LEU A 102 0.06 -2.37 -0.71
C LEU A 102 0.51 -3.24 0.47
N GLY A 103 0.19 -2.85 1.71
CA GLY A 103 0.50 -3.64 2.90
C GLY A 103 -0.19 -5.01 2.90
N PHE A 104 -1.46 -5.10 2.48
CA PHE A 104 -2.14 -6.39 2.32
C PHE A 104 -1.50 -7.25 1.23
N HIS A 105 -1.14 -6.65 0.11
CA HIS A 105 -0.48 -7.38 -0.99
C HIS A 105 0.89 -7.91 -0.57
N ASP A 106 1.63 -7.16 0.25
CA ASP A 106 2.88 -7.64 0.83
C ASP A 106 2.66 -8.83 1.74
N ALA A 107 1.65 -8.78 2.62
CA ALA A 107 1.31 -9.89 3.52
C ALA A 107 1.02 -11.17 2.73
N ILE A 108 0.25 -11.06 1.64
CA ILE A 108 -0.10 -12.19 0.79
C ILE A 108 1.14 -12.79 0.14
N ALA A 109 1.96 -11.97 -0.53
CA ALA A 109 3.16 -12.45 -1.20
C ALA A 109 4.16 -13.05 -0.20
N LEU A 110 4.36 -12.40 0.94
CA LEU A 110 5.25 -12.89 2.00
C LEU A 110 4.75 -14.20 2.62
N ALA A 111 3.44 -14.33 2.87
CA ALA A 111 2.85 -15.55 3.41
C ALA A 111 3.05 -16.75 2.47
N ASN A 112 2.86 -16.56 1.16
CA ASN A 112 3.13 -17.59 0.15
C ASN A 112 4.57 -18.10 0.23
N TRP A 113 5.50 -17.17 0.31
CA TRP A 113 6.93 -17.41 0.38
C TRP A 113 7.36 -18.10 1.68
N ILE A 114 6.81 -17.68 2.82
CA ILE A 114 7.06 -18.34 4.12
C ILE A 114 6.49 -19.76 4.15
N ASN A 115 5.32 -19.99 3.55
CA ASN A 115 4.64 -21.28 3.59
C ASN A 115 5.45 -22.42 2.94
N VAL A 116 6.28 -22.10 1.95
CA VAL A 116 7.09 -23.11 1.25
C VAL A 116 8.44 -23.39 1.90
N LEU A 117 8.84 -22.63 2.92
CA LEU A 117 10.08 -22.88 3.66
C LEU A 117 10.01 -24.19 4.45
N PRO A 118 11.16 -24.82 4.74
CA PRO A 118 11.22 -25.91 5.71
C PRO A 118 10.95 -25.41 7.14
N VAL A 119 10.70 -26.33 8.08
CA VAL A 119 10.41 -26.02 9.50
C VAL A 119 11.55 -25.21 10.14
N SER A 120 12.79 -25.52 9.78
CA SER A 120 14.00 -24.86 10.29
C SER A 120 14.82 -24.33 9.12
N PRO A 121 14.44 -23.19 8.53
CA PRO A 121 15.15 -22.64 7.38
C PRO A 121 16.49 -22.06 7.80
N THR A 122 17.47 -22.29 6.94
CA THR A 122 18.78 -21.63 6.96
C THR A 122 18.65 -20.16 6.58
N ILE A 123 19.67 -19.36 6.88
CA ILE A 123 19.69 -17.94 6.48
C ILE A 123 19.73 -17.82 4.95
N GLN A 124 20.41 -18.72 4.27
CA GLN A 124 20.51 -18.74 2.80
C GLN A 124 19.15 -18.99 2.15
N GLU A 125 18.34 -19.91 2.70
CA GLU A 125 16.98 -20.15 2.21
C GLU A 125 16.07 -18.94 2.44
N LEU A 126 16.20 -18.27 3.59
CA LEU A 126 15.47 -17.04 3.89
C LEU A 126 15.87 -15.89 2.96
N ASP A 127 17.16 -15.71 2.71
CA ASP A 127 17.67 -14.66 1.80
C ASP A 127 17.11 -14.83 0.38
N VAL A 128 17.09 -16.07 -0.14
CA VAL A 128 16.49 -16.36 -1.45
C VAL A 128 15.01 -15.97 -1.47
N VAL A 129 14.24 -16.45 -0.49
CA VAL A 129 12.80 -16.24 -0.45
C VAL A 129 12.43 -14.77 -0.22
N PHE A 130 13.15 -14.07 0.65
CA PHE A 130 12.92 -12.63 0.89
C PHE A 130 13.39 -11.76 -0.28
N THR A 131 14.39 -12.20 -1.04
CA THR A 131 14.78 -11.55 -2.31
C THR A 131 13.65 -11.64 -3.34
N GLU A 132 13.05 -12.82 -3.51
CA GLU A 132 11.91 -13.01 -4.42
C GLU A 132 10.70 -12.17 -3.99
N TYR A 133 10.37 -12.17 -2.70
CA TYR A 133 9.34 -11.30 -2.14
C TYR A 133 9.57 -9.82 -2.47
N LYS A 134 10.79 -9.31 -2.24
CA LYS A 134 11.14 -7.92 -2.56
C LYS A 134 11.07 -7.66 -4.07
N ALA A 135 11.58 -8.57 -4.89
CA ALA A 135 11.56 -8.43 -6.35
C ALA A 135 10.14 -8.33 -6.91
N GLU A 136 9.19 -9.08 -6.32
CA GLU A 136 7.78 -9.00 -6.67
C GLU A 136 7.11 -7.72 -6.19
N ARG A 137 7.37 -7.30 -4.95
CA ARG A 137 6.58 -6.24 -4.28
C ARG A 137 7.13 -4.83 -4.46
N HIS A 138 8.45 -4.67 -4.52
CA HIS A 138 9.11 -3.38 -4.64
C HIS A 138 8.65 -2.58 -5.88
N PRO A 139 8.53 -3.15 -7.09
CA PRO A 139 8.05 -2.39 -8.26
C PRO A 139 6.66 -1.79 -8.07
N TYR A 140 5.74 -2.52 -7.41
CA TYR A 140 4.40 -2.01 -7.12
C TYR A 140 4.42 -0.88 -6.09
N ALA A 141 5.26 -0.99 -5.05
CA ALA A 141 5.44 0.07 -4.07
C ALA A 141 6.00 1.35 -4.71
N THR A 142 7.01 1.21 -5.58
CA THR A 142 7.58 2.34 -6.34
C THR A 142 6.56 2.99 -7.27
N ALA A 143 5.80 2.19 -8.04
CA ALA A 143 4.79 2.71 -8.94
C ALA A 143 3.68 3.47 -8.19
N ALA A 144 3.24 2.94 -7.05
CA ALA A 144 2.25 3.61 -6.20
C ALA A 144 2.79 4.89 -5.58
N PHE A 145 4.06 4.92 -5.16
CA PHE A 145 4.72 6.14 -4.68
C PHE A 145 4.78 7.23 -5.74
N GLU A 146 5.20 6.90 -6.96
CA GLU A 146 5.25 7.83 -8.08
C GLU A 146 3.86 8.33 -8.45
N HIS A 147 2.86 7.43 -8.49
CA HIS A 147 1.47 7.79 -8.72
C HIS A 147 0.95 8.76 -7.65
N ALA A 148 1.16 8.44 -6.38
CA ALA A 148 0.71 9.28 -5.26
C ALA A 148 1.33 10.68 -5.30
N ARG A 149 2.61 10.78 -5.67
CA ARG A 149 3.31 12.06 -5.86
C ARG A 149 2.81 12.84 -7.07
N ASN A 150 2.48 12.16 -8.17
CA ASN A 150 1.88 12.81 -9.33
C ASN A 150 0.49 13.35 -9.00
N MET A 151 -0.29 12.61 -8.22
CA MET A 151 -1.61 13.04 -7.74
C MET A 151 -1.51 14.22 -6.77
N SER A 152 -0.53 14.24 -5.85
CA SER A 152 -0.35 15.38 -4.94
C SER A 152 0.02 16.66 -5.69
N ASN A 153 0.88 16.57 -6.72
CA ASN A 153 1.24 17.70 -7.59
C ASN A 153 0.04 18.30 -8.35
N LEU A 154 -1.08 17.58 -8.52
CA LEU A 154 -2.30 18.17 -9.10
C LEU A 154 -2.91 19.27 -8.23
N SER A 155 -2.50 19.35 -6.96
CA SER A 155 -2.92 20.41 -6.03
C SER A 155 -2.07 21.68 -6.16
N ASP A 156 -0.97 21.65 -6.91
CA ASP A 156 -0.10 22.81 -7.11
C ASP A 156 -0.72 23.86 -8.03
N LYS A 157 -0.26 25.10 -7.90
CA LYS A 157 -0.75 26.25 -8.69
C LYS A 157 0.13 26.58 -9.90
N ASP A 158 1.09 25.73 -10.24
CA ASP A 158 2.00 25.99 -11.35
C ASP A 158 1.38 25.64 -12.72
N LEU A 159 2.09 26.00 -13.78
CA LEU A 159 1.65 25.76 -15.16
C LEU A 159 1.55 24.26 -15.45
N LYS A 160 2.44 23.44 -14.88
CA LYS A 160 2.43 21.98 -15.06
C LYS A 160 1.18 21.37 -14.48
N ALA A 161 0.82 21.71 -13.24
CA ALA A 161 -0.39 21.23 -12.59
C ALA A 161 -1.65 21.67 -13.35
N THR A 162 -1.66 22.87 -13.93
CA THR A 162 -2.77 23.35 -14.77
C THR A 162 -2.94 22.52 -16.04
N ILE A 163 -1.84 22.23 -16.74
CA ILE A 163 -1.85 21.35 -17.91
C ILE A 163 -2.30 19.93 -17.52
N SER A 164 -1.76 19.37 -16.44
CA SER A 164 -2.12 18.04 -15.96
C SER A 164 -3.61 17.94 -15.61
N ARG A 165 -4.17 18.94 -14.92
CA ARG A 165 -5.62 19.00 -14.63
C ARG A 165 -6.45 19.07 -15.90
N PHE A 166 -6.03 19.84 -16.91
CA PHE A 166 -6.72 19.90 -18.19
C PHE A 166 -6.71 18.52 -18.89
N VAL A 167 -5.54 17.87 -18.96
CA VAL A 167 -5.42 16.54 -19.57
C VAL A 167 -6.28 15.51 -18.83
N ILE A 168 -6.23 15.46 -17.50
CA ILE A 168 -7.03 14.51 -16.71
C ILE A 168 -8.53 14.77 -16.88
N LYS A 169 -8.95 16.04 -16.92
CA LYS A 169 -10.35 16.41 -17.11
C LYS A 169 -10.89 16.01 -18.50
N HIS A 170 -10.02 15.99 -19.51
CA HIS A 170 -10.38 15.71 -20.90
C HIS A 170 -9.87 14.36 -21.39
N ILE A 171 -9.45 13.47 -20.49
CA ILE A 171 -8.98 12.14 -20.87
C ILE A 171 -10.17 11.34 -21.45
N PRO A 172 -10.02 10.72 -22.63
CA PRO A 172 -11.09 9.89 -23.18
C PRO A 172 -11.38 8.68 -22.28
N ASP A 173 -12.65 8.32 -22.17
CA ASP A 173 -13.12 7.20 -21.32
C ASP A 173 -12.39 5.89 -21.60
N TRP A 174 -12.10 5.58 -22.87
CA TRP A 174 -11.39 4.35 -23.23
C TRP A 174 -9.97 4.31 -22.63
N LEU A 175 -9.28 5.44 -22.61
CA LEU A 175 -7.93 5.55 -22.07
C LEU A 175 -7.97 5.53 -20.53
N TRP A 176 -8.97 6.18 -19.94
CA TRP A 176 -9.23 6.08 -18.50
C TRP A 176 -9.51 4.64 -18.07
N ARG A 177 -10.33 3.91 -18.83
CA ARG A 177 -10.64 2.48 -18.57
C ARG A 177 -9.39 1.61 -18.67
N LEU A 178 -8.49 1.86 -19.63
CA LEU A 178 -7.21 1.14 -19.71
C LEU A 178 -6.32 1.43 -18.49
N SER A 179 -6.26 2.68 -18.04
CA SER A 179 -5.53 3.07 -16.83
C SER A 179 -6.09 2.35 -15.59
N LEU A 180 -7.40 2.38 -15.40
CA LEU A 180 -8.09 1.68 -14.31
C LEU A 180 -7.85 0.17 -14.37
N ALA A 181 -7.95 -0.44 -15.56
CA ALA A 181 -7.69 -1.87 -15.74
C ALA A 181 -6.27 -2.25 -15.27
N LYS A 182 -5.26 -1.43 -15.62
CA LYS A 182 -3.89 -1.63 -15.18
C LYS A 182 -3.74 -1.48 -13.66
N MET A 183 -4.37 -0.48 -13.07
CA MET A 183 -4.33 -0.24 -11.61
C MET A 183 -4.99 -1.37 -10.82
N SER A 184 -6.05 -1.99 -11.37
CA SER A 184 -6.79 -3.08 -10.75
C SER A 184 -6.29 -4.48 -11.11
N ALA A 185 -5.30 -4.61 -11.99
CA ALA A 185 -4.81 -5.91 -12.45
C ALA A 185 -4.08 -6.69 -11.35
N ASN A 186 -3.39 -6.01 -10.43
CA ASN A 186 -2.66 -6.66 -9.35
C ASN A 186 -3.61 -7.15 -8.25
N ARG A 187 -3.86 -8.46 -8.23
CA ARG A 187 -4.83 -9.13 -7.32
C ARG A 187 -4.19 -10.37 -6.71
N PRO A 188 -3.16 -10.21 -5.85
CA PRO A 188 -2.41 -11.32 -5.28
C PRO A 188 -3.33 -12.26 -4.50
N GLN A 189 -3.12 -13.57 -4.62
CA GLN A 189 -3.84 -14.60 -3.86
C GLN A 189 -2.88 -15.43 -3.01
N VAL A 190 -3.43 -16.05 -1.96
CA VAL A 190 -2.70 -16.94 -1.07
C VAL A 190 -2.62 -18.33 -1.71
N SER A 191 -1.41 -18.86 -1.89
CA SER A 191 -1.13 -20.05 -2.69
C SER A 191 -1.55 -21.37 -2.05
N PHE A 192 -1.68 -21.39 -0.73
CA PHE A 192 -2.05 -22.56 0.07
C PHE A 192 -3.52 -22.55 0.52
N LEU A 193 -4.34 -21.64 -0.04
CA LEU A 193 -5.79 -21.58 0.16
C LEU A 193 -6.50 -21.85 -1.17
N PRO A 194 -7.80 -22.22 -1.14
CA PRO A 194 -8.61 -22.30 -2.35
C PRO A 194 -8.57 -20.98 -3.11
N LEU A 195 -8.24 -21.05 -4.40
CA LEU A 195 -8.16 -19.88 -5.25
C LEU A 195 -9.55 -19.32 -5.52
N VAL A 196 -9.65 -18.00 -5.48
CA VAL A 196 -10.82 -17.26 -5.90
C VAL A 196 -10.88 -17.29 -7.42
N GLU A 197 -12.04 -17.68 -7.96
CA GLU A 197 -12.32 -17.66 -9.39
C GLU A 197 -12.22 -16.22 -9.93
N ASP A 198 -11.49 -16.04 -11.04
CA ASP A 198 -11.36 -14.73 -11.67
C ASP A 198 -12.62 -14.38 -12.48
N ILE A 199 -13.60 -13.79 -11.80
CA ILE A 199 -14.81 -13.23 -12.40
C ILE A 199 -14.61 -11.80 -12.95
N GLY A 200 -13.38 -11.29 -12.93
CA GLY A 200 -13.07 -9.92 -13.35
C GLY A 200 -13.10 -9.76 -14.87
N THR A 201 -13.48 -8.57 -15.35
CA THR A 201 -13.43 -8.23 -16.78
C THR A 201 -12.00 -8.04 -17.30
N VAL A 202 -11.04 -7.88 -16.40
CA VAL A 202 -9.61 -7.70 -16.68
C VAL A 202 -8.87 -8.86 -16.05
N LYS A 203 -8.03 -9.55 -16.83
CA LYS A 203 -7.20 -10.65 -16.30
C LYS A 203 -6.24 -10.16 -15.24
N SER A 204 -5.99 -10.99 -14.23
CA SER A 204 -5.04 -10.65 -13.17
C SER A 204 -3.63 -10.54 -13.75
N ALA A 205 -2.84 -9.61 -13.21
CA ALA A 205 -1.41 -9.58 -13.46
C ALA A 205 -0.77 -10.89 -12.97
N TYR A 206 0.39 -11.21 -13.56
CA TYR A 206 1.21 -12.34 -13.11
C TYR A 206 1.62 -12.17 -11.64
N GLN A 207 1.52 -13.25 -10.87
CA GLN A 207 1.78 -13.27 -9.43
C GLN A 207 2.91 -14.25 -9.14
N ALA A 208 4.14 -13.74 -9.00
CA ALA A 208 5.33 -14.57 -8.87
C ALA A 208 5.26 -15.50 -7.65
N SER A 209 4.90 -14.95 -6.48
CA SER A 209 4.71 -15.71 -5.25
C SER A 209 3.68 -16.81 -5.42
N LEU A 210 2.51 -16.53 -6.01
CA LEU A 210 1.45 -17.51 -6.22
C LEU A 210 1.93 -18.68 -7.07
N ASP A 211 2.39 -18.39 -8.29
CA ASP A 211 2.69 -19.43 -9.29
C ASP A 211 3.91 -20.27 -8.88
N ASN A 212 4.94 -19.64 -8.32
CA ASN A 212 6.15 -20.36 -7.92
C ASN A 212 5.91 -21.23 -6.69
N THR A 213 5.19 -20.71 -5.69
CA THR A 213 4.95 -21.46 -4.45
C THR A 213 3.95 -22.59 -4.66
N GLN A 214 2.95 -22.45 -5.54
CA GLN A 214 2.06 -23.55 -5.93
C GLN A 214 2.80 -24.71 -6.58
N LYS A 215 3.77 -24.44 -7.46
CA LYS A 215 4.60 -25.50 -8.06
C LYS A 215 5.37 -26.27 -6.99
N ILE A 216 5.93 -25.57 -6.00
CA ILE A 216 6.62 -26.19 -4.87
C ILE A 216 5.66 -27.04 -4.03
N LEU A 217 4.46 -26.54 -3.74
CA LEU A 217 3.45 -27.25 -2.95
C LEU A 217 2.99 -28.53 -3.66
N ARG A 218 2.68 -28.46 -4.96
CA ARG A 218 2.30 -29.63 -5.76
C ARG A 218 3.40 -30.69 -5.78
N ALA A 219 4.65 -30.27 -6.00
CA ALA A 219 5.80 -31.19 -5.96
C ALA A 219 5.97 -31.85 -4.58
N LYS A 220 5.72 -31.13 -3.48
CA LYS A 220 5.74 -31.69 -2.12
C LYS A 220 4.60 -32.70 -1.90
N GLU A 221 3.41 -32.46 -2.44
CA GLU A 221 2.27 -33.37 -2.37
C GLU A 221 2.52 -34.65 -3.17
N GLU A 222 2.99 -34.51 -4.41
CA GLU A 222 3.37 -35.63 -5.28
C GLU A 222 4.45 -36.49 -4.60
N ALA A 223 5.49 -35.88 -4.04
CA ALA A 223 6.54 -36.59 -3.31
C ALA A 223 6.04 -37.31 -2.05
N LYS A 224 5.00 -36.78 -1.36
CA LYS A 224 4.35 -37.47 -0.24
C LYS A 224 3.54 -38.68 -0.72
N THR A 225 2.82 -38.56 -1.83
CA THR A 225 2.02 -39.66 -2.39
C THR A 225 2.89 -40.78 -2.99
N ALA A 226 4.08 -40.44 -3.50
CA ALA A 226 5.01 -41.39 -4.12
C ALA A 226 5.81 -42.24 -3.11
N LYS A 227 5.90 -41.85 -1.83
CA LYS A 227 6.50 -42.68 -0.78
C LYS A 227 5.42 -43.60 -0.21
N PRO A 228 5.42 -44.92 -0.49
CA PRO A 228 4.44 -45.82 0.13
C PRO A 228 4.71 -45.87 1.63
N THR A 229 3.64 -45.81 2.42
CA THR A 229 3.65 -46.18 3.84
C THR A 229 4.37 -47.52 3.98
N THR A 230 5.55 -47.52 4.60
CA THR A 230 6.24 -48.75 4.97
C THR A 230 5.32 -49.50 5.92
N ALA A 231 4.59 -50.48 5.39
CA ALA A 231 3.79 -51.39 6.17
C ALA A 231 4.73 -52.07 7.19
N LEU A 232 4.45 -51.85 8.47
CA LEU A 232 5.07 -52.59 9.56
C LEU A 232 4.88 -54.07 9.28
N ALA A 233 5.99 -54.77 9.02
CA ALA A 233 5.99 -56.22 8.91
C ALA A 233 5.46 -56.80 10.24
N PRO A 234 4.52 -57.77 10.21
CA PRO A 234 4.02 -58.37 11.43
C PRO A 234 5.16 -59.11 12.13
N ILE A 235 5.33 -58.83 13.43
CA ILE A 235 6.24 -59.57 14.30
C ILE A 235 5.70 -61.00 14.37
N ALA A 236 6.44 -61.96 13.82
CA ALA A 236 6.16 -63.37 14.00
C ALA A 236 6.42 -63.73 15.47
N VAL A 237 5.41 -64.30 16.12
CA VAL A 237 5.46 -64.93 17.45
C VAL A 237 5.96 -66.36 17.30
#